data_AF-A0A9D9EK32-F1
#
_entry.id   AF-A0A9D9EK32-F1
#
_cell.length_a   1.000
_cell.length_b   1.000
_cell.length_c   1.000
_cell.angle_alpha   90.00
_cell.angle_beta   90.00
_cell.angle_gamma   90.00
#
_symmetry.space_group_name_H-M   'P 1'
#
loop_
_entity.id
_entity.type
_entity.pdbx_description
1 polymer ?
#
loop_
_entity_poly.entity_id
_entity_poly.type
_entity_poly.pdbx_seq_one_letter_code
_entity_poly.pdbx_strand_id
1 'polypeptide(L)'
;MIEVVLALLIAAVSYVLQYMFERMQFWRRKRKYIQQNSVYMEQLEKMDAEYHPERPDVKLALRCKEYLSQEFPYGIKERTENMSREELSNLFEKMVEDARQMMDVNLDTVDFYTSDEPPACDYCGYYSHSDRSLHINAALILSGKPQLIEEQVYTIFHELKHARQWAAVEGKLNDVKDYGYSDEQIRIWAENFDHYIPISVSDELYRKQPVESDAFGFETILKGERQFEII
;
A
#
# COMPACT_ATOMS: atom_id res chain seq x y z
N MET A 1 -13.92 -8.09 -48.73
CA MET A 1 -14.54 -8.85 -47.62
C MET A 1 -13.61 -9.95 -47.09
N ILE A 2 -13.02 -10.79 -47.97
CA ILE A 2 -12.06 -11.85 -47.57
C ILE A 2 -10.79 -11.30 -46.89
N GLU A 3 -10.23 -10.20 -47.39
CA GLU A 3 -9.01 -9.59 -46.83
C GLU A 3 -9.20 -9.03 -45.41
N VAL A 4 -10.39 -8.49 -45.11
CA VAL A 4 -10.75 -7.99 -43.77
C VAL A 4 -10.88 -9.14 -42.78
N VAL A 5 -11.48 -10.26 -43.19
CA VAL A 5 -11.59 -11.47 -42.35
C VAL A 5 -10.21 -12.08 -42.07
N LEU A 6 -9.33 -12.11 -43.07
CA LEU A 6 -7.95 -12.61 -42.91
C LEU A 6 -7.13 -11.70 -41.98
N ALA A 7 -7.24 -10.37 -42.10
CA ALA A 7 -6.56 -9.42 -41.24
C ALA A 7 -7.02 -9.54 -39.78
N LEU A 8 -8.32 -9.69 -39.53
CA LEU A 8 -8.88 -9.90 -38.19
C LEU A 8 -8.40 -11.23 -37.57
N LEU A 9 -8.30 -12.30 -38.37
CA LEU A 9 -7.75 -13.58 -37.92
C LEU A 9 -6.27 -13.47 -37.55
N ILE A 10 -5.45 -12.79 -38.36
CA ILE A 10 -4.04 -12.55 -38.04
C ILE A 10 -3.90 -11.75 -36.75
N ALA A 11 -4.66 -10.65 -36.61
CA ALA A 11 -4.64 -9.83 -35.41
C ALA A 11 -5.05 -10.61 -34.15
N ALA A 12 -6.09 -11.44 -34.25
CA ALA A 12 -6.53 -12.30 -33.14
C ALA A 12 -5.46 -13.33 -32.76
N VAL A 13 -4.81 -13.97 -33.75
CA VAL A 13 -3.73 -14.94 -33.51
C VAL A 13 -2.51 -14.25 -32.88
N SER A 14 -2.11 -13.08 -33.38
CA SER A 14 -1.03 -12.27 -32.81
C SER A 14 -1.32 -11.89 -31.36
N TYR A 15 -2.53 -11.44 -31.06
CA TYR A 15 -2.96 -11.11 -29.69
C TYR A 15 -2.88 -12.33 -28.76
N VAL A 16 -3.39 -13.48 -29.20
CA VAL A 16 -3.33 -14.72 -28.40
C VAL A 16 -1.89 -15.15 -28.16
N LEU A 17 -1.02 -15.10 -29.18
CA LEU A 17 0.39 -15.45 -29.04
C LEU A 17 1.13 -14.51 -28.09
N GLN A 18 0.86 -13.21 -28.18
CA GLN A 18 1.42 -12.20 -27.28
C GLN A 18 0.99 -12.47 -25.83
N TYR A 19 -0.31 -12.66 -25.59
CA TYR A 19 -0.85 -13.00 -24.27
C TYR A 19 -0.22 -14.29 -23.70
N MET A 20 -0.08 -15.33 -24.53
CA MET A 20 0.58 -16.58 -24.12
C MET A 20 2.05 -16.35 -23.76
N PHE A 21 2.78 -15.55 -24.54
CA PHE A 21 4.17 -15.23 -24.28
C PHE A 21 4.34 -14.44 -22.98
N GLU A 22 3.55 -13.40 -22.76
CA GLU A 22 3.56 -12.59 -21.53
C GLU A 22 3.26 -13.46 -20.31
N ARG A 23 2.25 -14.33 -20.40
CA ARG A 23 1.91 -15.26 -19.32
C ARG A 23 3.04 -16.25 -19.03
N MET A 24 3.71 -16.79 -20.05
CA MET A 24 4.90 -17.64 -19.86
C MET A 24 6.05 -16.89 -19.17
N GLN A 25 6.31 -15.65 -19.57
CA GLN A 25 7.34 -14.81 -18.96
C GLN A 25 7.00 -14.49 -17.51
N PHE A 26 5.74 -14.15 -17.20
CA PHE A 26 5.26 -13.96 -15.83
C PHE A 26 5.56 -15.19 -14.95
N TRP A 27 5.17 -16.39 -15.38
CA TRP A 27 5.42 -17.61 -14.61
C TRP A 27 6.91 -17.95 -14.46
N ARG A 28 7.74 -17.63 -15.46
CA ARG A 28 9.21 -17.79 -15.37
C ARG A 28 9.80 -16.82 -14.34
N ARG A 29 9.41 -15.54 -14.38
CA ARG A 29 9.84 -14.53 -13.40
C ARG A 29 9.40 -14.90 -11.99
N LYS A 30 8.13 -15.27 -11.81
CA LYS A 30 7.58 -15.72 -10.52
C LYS A 30 8.36 -16.92 -9.94
N ARG A 31 8.63 -17.95 -10.74
CA ARG A 31 9.42 -19.10 -10.28
C ARG A 31 10.85 -18.72 -9.88
N LYS A 32 11.51 -17.88 -10.68
CA LYS A 32 12.86 -17.40 -10.37
C LYS A 32 12.87 -16.60 -9.06
N TYR A 33 11.89 -15.72 -8.86
CA TYR A 33 11.73 -14.94 -7.64
C TYR A 33 11.56 -15.84 -6.41
N ILE A 34 10.65 -16.82 -6.47
CA ILE A 34 10.41 -17.78 -5.38
C ILE A 34 11.69 -18.56 -5.06
N GLN A 35 12.44 -18.97 -6.09
CA GLN A 35 13.70 -19.69 -5.88
C GLN A 35 14.77 -18.81 -5.20
N GLN A 36 14.83 -17.53 -5.53
CA GLN A 36 15.81 -16.59 -4.97
C GLN A 36 15.48 -16.22 -3.51
N ASN A 37 14.19 -16.17 -3.15
CA ASN A 37 13.73 -15.77 -1.83
C ASN A 37 13.24 -16.94 -0.96
N SER A 38 13.46 -18.18 -1.37
CA SER A 38 12.87 -19.37 -0.72
C SER A 38 13.19 -19.48 0.77
N VAL A 39 14.43 -19.15 1.16
CA VAL A 39 14.86 -19.18 2.58
C VAL A 39 14.09 -18.15 3.41
N TYR A 40 13.95 -16.93 2.92
CA TYR A 40 13.18 -15.88 3.59
C TYR A 40 11.69 -16.21 3.65
N MET A 41 11.12 -16.75 2.56
CA MET A 41 9.73 -17.20 2.54
C MET A 41 9.47 -18.31 3.59
N GLU A 42 10.38 -19.28 3.72
CA GLU A 42 10.28 -20.33 4.74
C GLU A 42 10.38 -19.78 6.17
N GLN A 43 11.17 -18.72 6.39
CA GLN A 43 11.22 -18.03 7.68
C GLN A 43 9.89 -17.34 8.01
N LEU A 44 9.30 -16.63 7.04
CA LEU A 44 8.00 -15.98 7.21
C LEU A 44 6.86 -16.98 7.46
N GLU A 45 6.89 -18.16 6.83
CA GLU A 45 5.91 -19.22 7.08
C GLU A 45 5.90 -19.69 8.54
N LYS A 46 7.05 -19.62 9.22
CA LYS A 46 7.23 -20.03 10.62
C LYS A 46 7.03 -18.89 11.61
N MET A 47 6.89 -17.66 11.14
CA MET A 47 6.74 -16.48 11.98
C MET A 47 5.32 -16.41 12.55
N ASP A 48 5.21 -16.10 13.85
CA ASP A 48 3.94 -15.71 14.45
C ASP A 48 3.67 -14.24 14.11
N ALA A 49 2.53 -13.97 13.47
CA ALA A 49 2.21 -12.65 12.93
C ALA A 49 1.41 -11.79 13.93
N GLU A 50 1.60 -12.02 15.24
CA GLU A 50 0.93 -11.22 16.25
C GLU A 50 1.47 -9.78 16.23
N TYR A 51 0.58 -8.83 16.01
CA TYR A 51 0.95 -7.42 15.94
C TYR A 51 1.22 -6.82 17.32
N HIS A 52 2.47 -6.40 17.53
CA HIS A 52 2.98 -5.73 18.73
C HIS A 52 3.59 -4.37 18.34
N PRO A 53 2.82 -3.28 18.32
CA PRO A 53 3.33 -1.97 17.91
C PRO A 53 4.37 -1.43 18.89
N GLU A 54 5.44 -0.82 18.37
CA GLU A 54 6.33 -0.03 19.21
C GLU A 54 5.68 1.29 19.66
N ARG A 55 6.20 1.86 20.76
CA ARG A 55 5.66 3.10 21.34
C ARG A 55 5.53 4.27 20.35
N PRO A 56 6.48 4.52 19.41
CA PRO A 56 6.31 5.58 18.40
C PRO A 56 5.08 5.38 17.53
N ASP A 57 4.75 4.14 17.17
CA ASP A 57 3.59 3.81 16.35
C ASP A 57 2.28 3.97 17.10
N VAL A 58 2.21 3.53 18.36
CA VAL A 58 1.00 3.76 19.17
C VAL A 58 0.68 5.26 19.25
N LYS A 59 1.70 6.09 19.53
CA LYS A 59 1.53 7.55 19.59
C LYS A 59 1.07 8.13 18.25
N LEU A 60 1.69 7.69 17.16
CA LEU A 60 1.36 8.18 15.82
C LEU A 60 -0.05 7.74 15.39
N ALA A 61 -0.40 6.47 15.61
CA ALA A 61 -1.69 5.91 15.27
C ALA A 61 -2.83 6.62 16.01
N LEU A 62 -2.66 6.92 17.30
CA LEU A 62 -3.65 7.68 18.08
C LEU A 62 -3.83 9.10 17.56
N ARG A 63 -2.75 9.77 17.12
CA ARG A 63 -2.82 11.09 16.49
C ARG A 63 -3.55 11.04 15.14
N CYS A 64 -3.23 10.06 14.30
CA CYS A 64 -3.93 9.84 13.02
C CYS A 64 -5.42 9.52 13.25
N LYS A 65 -5.73 8.72 14.26
CA LYS A 65 -7.11 8.39 14.64
C LYS A 65 -7.88 9.62 15.14
N GLU A 66 -7.26 10.48 15.93
CA GLU A 66 -7.85 11.74 16.37
C GLU A 66 -8.17 12.63 15.17
N TYR A 67 -7.22 12.77 14.23
CA TYR A 67 -7.45 13.48 12.98
C TYR A 67 -8.62 12.89 12.18
N LEU A 68 -8.66 11.56 12.00
CA LEU A 68 -9.76 10.89 11.31
C LEU A 68 -11.10 11.12 12.02
N SER A 69 -11.12 11.18 13.35
CA SER A 69 -12.34 11.45 14.12
C SER A 69 -12.81 12.90 13.98
N GLN A 70 -11.89 13.85 13.84
CA GLN A 70 -12.19 15.26 13.57
C GLN A 70 -12.66 15.47 12.12
N GLU A 71 -12.04 14.75 11.18
CA GLU A 71 -12.38 14.83 9.76
C GLU A 71 -13.68 14.04 9.47
N PHE A 72 -13.96 12.97 10.19
CA PHE A 72 -15.14 12.12 9.97
C PHE A 72 -15.96 11.94 11.26
N PRO A 73 -16.51 13.03 11.85
CA PRO A 73 -17.20 12.97 13.15
C PRO A 73 -18.44 12.08 13.14
N TYR A 74 -19.05 11.87 11.98
CA TYR A 74 -20.19 10.98 11.77
C TYR A 74 -19.86 9.81 10.83
N GLY A 75 -18.57 9.55 10.58
CA GLY A 75 -18.08 8.49 9.72
C GLY A 75 -17.79 8.92 8.28
N ILE A 76 -16.93 8.14 7.61
CA ILE A 76 -16.44 8.43 6.26
C ILE A 76 -17.58 8.42 5.25
N LYS A 77 -18.47 7.43 5.33
CA LYS A 77 -19.64 7.33 4.46
C LYS A 77 -20.50 8.59 4.53
N GLU A 78 -20.86 9.05 5.73
CA GLU A 78 -21.76 10.22 5.87
C GLU A 78 -21.14 11.49 5.28
N ARG A 79 -19.84 11.71 5.49
CA ARG A 79 -19.14 12.87 4.92
C ARG A 79 -19.04 12.79 3.39
N THR A 80 -18.85 11.60 2.82
CA THR A 80 -18.52 11.41 1.40
C THR A 80 -19.73 11.18 0.49
N GLU A 81 -20.89 10.76 1.04
CA GLU A 81 -22.06 10.31 0.26
C GLU A 81 -22.62 11.37 -0.72
N ASN A 82 -22.51 12.66 -0.37
CA ASN A 82 -23.05 13.76 -1.17
C ASN A 82 -21.97 14.65 -1.80
N MET A 83 -20.69 14.27 -1.69
CA MET A 83 -19.61 15.03 -2.30
C MET A 83 -19.57 14.79 -3.81
N SER A 84 -19.37 15.86 -4.56
CA SER A 84 -19.00 15.79 -5.97
C SER A 84 -17.62 15.16 -6.15
N ARG A 85 -17.30 14.76 -7.39
CA ARG A 85 -15.97 14.23 -7.73
C ARG A 85 -14.84 15.20 -7.41
N GLU A 86 -15.08 16.50 -7.61
CA GLU A 86 -14.10 17.56 -7.31
C GLU A 86 -13.90 17.68 -5.79
N GLU A 87 -14.99 17.69 -5.01
CA GLU A 87 -14.91 17.72 -3.54
C GLU A 87 -14.20 16.49 -2.97
N LEU A 88 -14.46 15.29 -3.51
CA LEU A 88 -13.75 14.07 -3.13
C LEU A 88 -12.26 14.13 -3.45
N SER A 89 -11.89 14.62 -4.64
CA SER A 89 -10.48 14.74 -5.03
C SER A 89 -9.75 15.71 -4.09
N ASN A 90 -10.32 16.90 -3.86
CA ASN A 90 -9.77 17.89 -2.95
C ASN A 90 -9.65 17.36 -1.51
N LEU A 91 -10.63 16.58 -1.03
CA LEU A 91 -10.59 15.94 0.28
C LEU A 91 -9.40 14.99 0.41
N PHE A 92 -9.19 14.12 -0.58
CA PHE A 92 -8.12 13.13 -0.56
C PHE A 92 -6.74 13.76 -0.74
N GLU A 93 -6.60 14.77 -1.60
CA GLU A 93 -5.36 15.55 -1.73
C GLU A 93 -4.99 16.24 -0.41
N LYS A 94 -5.95 16.91 0.23
CA LYS A 94 -5.74 17.52 1.56
C LYS A 94 -5.38 16.47 2.60
N MET A 95 -6.03 15.30 2.58
CA MET A 95 -5.74 14.24 3.54
C MET A 95 -4.32 13.70 3.39
N VAL A 96 -3.84 13.51 2.15
CA VAL A 96 -2.44 13.10 1.90
C VAL A 96 -1.48 14.16 2.46
N GLU A 97 -1.77 15.45 2.24
CA GLU A 97 -0.96 16.55 2.77
C GLU A 97 -0.91 16.58 4.30
N ASP A 98 -2.06 16.48 4.95
CA ASP A 98 -2.15 16.49 6.41
C ASP A 98 -1.48 15.24 7.00
N ALA A 99 -1.72 14.07 6.41
CA ALA A 99 -1.17 12.80 6.86
C ALA A 99 0.35 12.75 6.68
N ARG A 100 0.92 13.21 5.55
CA ARG A 100 2.39 13.22 5.36
C ARG A 100 3.09 14.12 6.37
N GLN A 101 2.50 15.25 6.74
CA GLN A 101 3.05 16.14 7.77
C GLN A 101 2.95 15.52 9.16
N MET A 102 1.82 14.90 9.47
CA MET A 102 1.56 14.28 10.77
C MET A 102 2.43 13.05 11.02
N MET A 103 2.57 12.21 10.00
CA MET A 103 3.45 11.04 9.98
C MET A 103 4.90 11.43 9.71
N ASP A 104 5.17 12.70 9.39
CA ASP A 104 6.51 13.26 9.30
C ASP A 104 7.38 12.45 8.32
N VAL A 105 6.83 12.33 7.10
CA VAL A 105 7.40 11.64 5.94
C VAL A 105 7.54 12.61 4.78
N ASN A 106 8.64 12.48 4.03
CA ASN A 106 8.90 13.28 2.84
C ASN A 106 8.56 12.47 1.58
N LEU A 107 7.70 13.03 0.74
CA LEU A 107 7.35 12.47 -0.56
C LEU A 107 7.84 13.41 -1.65
N ASP A 108 8.44 12.86 -2.70
CA ASP A 108 8.85 13.63 -3.87
C ASP A 108 7.68 13.84 -4.83
N THR A 109 6.80 12.84 -4.96
CA THR A 109 5.62 12.88 -5.82
C THR A 109 4.41 12.21 -5.17
N VAL A 110 3.22 12.71 -5.51
CA VAL A 110 1.93 12.08 -5.20
C VAL A 110 1.17 11.98 -6.52
N ASP A 111 0.79 10.76 -6.90
CA ASP A 111 0.05 10.48 -8.11
C ASP A 111 -1.32 9.87 -7.79
N PHE A 112 -2.37 10.53 -8.26
CA PHE A 112 -3.74 10.03 -8.21
C PHE A 112 -4.05 9.43 -9.58
N TYR A 113 -3.68 8.17 -9.76
CA TYR A 113 -3.75 7.50 -11.07
C TYR A 113 -5.11 6.84 -11.30
N THR A 114 -5.46 6.70 -12.58
CA THR A 114 -6.54 5.85 -13.05
C THR A 114 -5.96 4.82 -14.00
N SER A 115 -6.17 3.52 -13.73
CA SER A 115 -5.80 2.46 -14.67
C SER A 115 -6.95 2.22 -15.66
N ASP A 116 -6.66 2.34 -16.95
CA ASP A 116 -7.57 1.96 -18.04
C ASP A 116 -7.43 0.47 -18.44
N GLU A 117 -6.46 -0.27 -17.89
CA GLU A 117 -6.11 -1.63 -18.34
C GLU A 117 -6.78 -2.72 -17.48
N PRO A 118 -7.57 -3.65 -18.07
CA PRO A 118 -8.13 -4.79 -17.36
C PRO A 118 -7.07 -5.79 -16.88
N PRO A 119 -7.18 -6.32 -15.64
CA PRO A 119 -8.16 -5.95 -14.63
C PRO A 119 -7.83 -4.56 -14.08
N ALA A 120 -8.79 -3.64 -14.17
CA ALA A 120 -8.63 -2.21 -13.90
C ALA A 120 -8.36 -1.86 -12.43
N CYS A 121 -7.91 -2.81 -11.61
CA CYS A 121 -7.69 -2.63 -10.19
C CYS A 121 -6.88 -3.81 -9.62
N ASP A 122 -5.56 -3.81 -9.78
CA ASP A 122 -4.71 -4.77 -9.04
C ASP A 122 -4.33 -4.25 -7.63
N TYR A 123 -4.39 -2.93 -7.39
CA TYR A 123 -3.96 -2.30 -6.13
C TYR A 123 -4.86 -1.13 -5.72
N CYS A 124 -5.07 -0.99 -4.40
CA CYS A 124 -5.71 0.18 -3.78
C CYS A 124 -4.80 1.42 -3.85
N GLY A 125 -3.50 1.21 -3.69
CA GLY A 125 -2.44 2.20 -3.74
C GLY A 125 -1.10 1.49 -3.55
N TYR A 126 -0.01 2.25 -3.65
CA TYR A 126 1.32 1.78 -3.25
C TYR A 126 2.25 2.97 -2.97
N TYR A 127 3.17 2.78 -2.03
CA TYR A 127 4.35 3.62 -1.85
C TYR A 127 5.58 2.99 -2.52
N SER A 128 6.34 3.78 -3.27
CA SER A 128 7.65 3.39 -3.78
C SER A 128 8.76 4.12 -3.03
N HIS A 129 9.58 3.35 -2.32
CA HIS A 129 10.76 3.88 -1.62
C HIS A 129 11.90 4.29 -2.56
N SER A 130 11.91 3.79 -3.81
CA SER A 130 12.98 4.05 -4.78
C SER A 130 13.01 5.51 -5.26
N ASP A 131 11.85 6.14 -5.33
CA ASP A 131 11.64 7.51 -5.77
C ASP A 131 10.76 8.32 -4.81
N ARG A 132 10.48 7.78 -3.62
CA ARG A 132 9.66 8.40 -2.56
C ARG A 132 8.32 8.90 -3.09
N SER A 133 7.67 8.07 -3.89
CA SER A 133 6.40 8.40 -4.53
C SER A 133 5.23 7.66 -3.90
N LEU A 134 4.10 8.37 -3.75
CA LEU A 134 2.83 7.80 -3.31
C LEU A 134 1.88 7.71 -4.49
N HIS A 135 1.30 6.54 -4.72
CA HIS A 135 0.36 6.28 -5.81
C HIS A 135 -0.97 5.82 -5.24
N ILE A 136 -2.04 6.58 -5.48
CA ILE A 136 -3.39 6.29 -4.98
C ILE A 136 -4.32 6.05 -6.17
N ASN A 137 -5.12 4.99 -6.11
CA ASN A 137 -6.03 4.64 -7.18
C ASN A 137 -7.29 5.52 -7.14
N ALA A 138 -7.28 6.60 -7.93
CA ALA A 138 -8.37 7.56 -8.00
C ALA A 138 -9.69 6.94 -8.50
N ALA A 139 -9.65 5.83 -9.24
CA ALA A 139 -10.87 5.15 -9.70
C ALA A 139 -11.70 4.60 -8.53
N LEU A 140 -11.07 4.22 -7.42
CA LEU A 140 -11.75 3.71 -6.22
C LEU A 140 -12.40 4.84 -5.43
N ILE A 141 -11.72 5.98 -5.32
CA ILE A 141 -12.24 7.22 -4.71
C ILE A 141 -13.46 7.72 -5.50
N LEU A 142 -13.35 7.76 -6.83
CA LEU A 142 -14.37 8.33 -7.72
C LEU A 142 -15.47 7.32 -8.11
N SER A 143 -15.45 6.13 -7.51
CA SER A 143 -16.35 5.01 -7.83
C SER A 143 -17.81 5.25 -7.42
N GLY A 144 -18.06 6.18 -6.50
CA GLY A 144 -19.36 6.38 -5.88
C GLY A 144 -19.80 5.23 -4.96
N LYS A 145 -18.90 4.27 -4.64
CA LYS A 145 -19.16 3.17 -3.71
C LYS A 145 -18.54 3.53 -2.34
N PRO A 146 -19.35 3.81 -1.31
CA PRO A 146 -18.83 4.27 -0.02
C PRO A 146 -17.77 3.36 0.60
N GLN A 147 -17.90 2.04 0.45
CA GLN A 147 -16.94 1.08 0.99
C GLN A 147 -15.56 1.18 0.33
N LEU A 148 -15.51 1.49 -0.98
CA LEU A 148 -14.23 1.69 -1.68
C LEU A 148 -13.61 3.03 -1.31
N ILE A 149 -14.43 4.06 -1.09
CA ILE A 149 -13.95 5.36 -0.63
C ILE A 149 -13.37 5.24 0.78
N GLU A 150 -14.06 4.53 1.67
CA GLU A 150 -13.60 4.24 3.02
C GLU A 150 -12.28 3.46 3.02
N GLU A 151 -12.16 2.43 2.20
CA GLU A 151 -10.91 1.69 2.04
C GLU A 151 -9.74 2.58 1.60
N GLN A 152 -10.01 3.55 0.72
CA GLN A 152 -8.99 4.49 0.25
C GLN A 152 -8.52 5.47 1.32
N VAL A 153 -9.36 5.81 2.30
CA VAL A 153 -8.93 6.59 3.46
C VAL A 153 -7.83 5.83 4.21
N TYR A 154 -8.05 4.56 4.52
CA TYR A 154 -7.06 3.75 5.24
C TYR A 154 -5.83 3.43 4.38
N THR A 155 -6.01 3.23 3.07
CA THR A 155 -4.92 3.04 2.10
C THR A 155 -3.90 4.19 2.18
N ILE A 156 -4.34 5.45 2.29
CA ILE A 156 -3.41 6.58 2.45
C ILE A 156 -2.48 6.38 3.67
N PHE A 157 -3.04 6.02 4.82
CA PHE A 157 -2.24 5.84 6.03
C PHE A 157 -1.36 4.58 5.98
N HIS A 158 -1.82 3.51 5.32
CA HIS A 158 -1.02 2.31 5.07
C HIS A 158 0.22 2.62 4.25
N GLU A 159 0.05 3.29 3.11
CA GLU A 159 1.18 3.62 2.25
C GLU A 159 2.12 4.65 2.87
N LEU A 160 1.58 5.63 3.61
CA LEU A 160 2.41 6.57 4.37
C LEU A 160 3.10 5.90 5.57
N LYS A 161 2.57 4.79 6.09
CA LYS A 161 3.24 3.96 7.09
C LYS A 161 4.45 3.27 6.47
N HIS A 162 4.38 2.78 5.23
CA HIS A 162 5.57 2.32 4.49
C HIS A 162 6.60 3.43 4.28
N ALA A 163 6.15 4.64 3.92
CA ALA A 163 7.04 5.80 3.85
C ALA A 163 7.73 6.10 5.20
N ARG A 164 7.00 5.96 6.32
CA ARG A 164 7.51 6.17 7.68
C ARG A 164 8.52 5.10 8.09
N GLN A 165 8.24 3.84 7.78
CA GLN A 165 9.14 2.71 8.03
C GLN A 165 10.46 2.90 7.26
N TRP A 166 10.38 3.24 5.97
CA TRP A 166 11.57 3.50 5.15
C TRP A 166 12.35 4.72 5.65
N ALA A 167 11.67 5.82 5.98
CA ALA A 167 12.31 7.01 6.53
C ALA A 167 13.02 6.74 7.87
N ALA A 168 12.47 5.84 8.70
CA ALA A 168 13.10 5.41 9.94
C ALA A 168 14.36 4.56 9.69
N VAL A 169 14.30 3.62 8.73
CA VAL A 169 15.46 2.81 8.32
C VAL A 169 16.57 3.70 7.80
N GLU A 170 16.29 4.54 6.80
CA GLU A 170 17.29 5.44 6.21
C GLU A 170 17.80 6.47 7.22
N GLY A 171 16.91 7.00 8.07
CA GLY A 171 17.27 7.97 9.11
C GLY A 171 18.26 7.40 10.12
N LYS A 172 18.08 6.14 10.50
CA LYS A 172 18.98 5.42 11.43
C LYS A 172 20.28 5.02 10.75
N LEU A 173 20.24 4.46 9.54
CA LEU A 173 21.44 4.01 8.81
C LEU A 173 22.38 5.17 8.43
N ASN A 174 21.82 6.34 8.13
CA ASN A 174 22.58 7.51 7.70
C ASN A 174 22.81 8.56 8.82
N ASP A 175 22.41 8.26 10.06
CA ASP A 175 22.51 9.19 11.23
C ASP A 175 21.87 10.57 10.97
N VAL A 176 20.74 10.58 10.25
CA VAL A 176 20.02 11.81 9.88
C VAL A 176 18.92 12.13 10.89
N LYS A 177 18.19 11.11 11.36
CA LYS A 177 17.05 11.28 12.25
C LYS A 177 16.65 9.99 12.93
N ASP A 178 16.44 10.05 14.24
CA ASP A 178 15.89 8.96 15.02
C ASP A 178 14.37 9.10 15.15
N TYR A 179 13.67 8.06 14.69
CA TYR A 179 12.21 7.97 14.72
C TYR A 179 11.70 7.33 16.01
N GLY A 180 12.61 6.90 16.89
CA GLY A 180 12.33 6.33 18.22
C GLY A 180 12.12 4.82 18.22
N TYR A 181 12.39 4.14 17.10
CA TYR A 181 12.25 2.69 16.98
C TYR A 181 13.49 1.96 17.51
N SER A 182 13.29 0.72 17.97
CA SER A 182 14.40 -0.14 18.38
C SER A 182 15.30 -0.52 17.20
N ASP A 183 16.58 -0.77 17.47
CA ASP A 183 17.52 -1.25 16.44
C ASP A 183 17.08 -2.60 15.86
N GLU A 184 16.36 -3.42 16.64
CA GLU A 184 15.78 -4.68 16.19
C GLU A 184 14.69 -4.43 15.14
N GLN A 185 13.75 -3.52 15.40
CA GLN A 185 12.67 -3.18 14.46
C GLN A 185 13.22 -2.57 13.17
N ILE A 186 14.22 -1.68 13.28
CA ILE A 186 14.90 -1.10 12.11
C ILE A 186 15.56 -2.19 11.26
N ARG A 187 16.25 -3.15 11.89
CA ARG A 187 16.87 -4.28 11.18
C ARG A 187 15.83 -5.15 10.48
N ILE A 188 14.73 -5.48 11.16
CA ILE A 188 13.64 -6.29 10.60
C ILE A 188 13.03 -5.61 9.36
N TRP A 189 12.76 -4.31 9.43
CA TRP A 189 12.24 -3.58 8.27
C TRP A 189 13.25 -3.49 7.14
N ALA A 190 14.52 -3.19 7.42
CA ALA A 190 15.58 -3.12 6.40
C ALA A 190 15.71 -4.45 5.64
N GLU A 191 15.77 -5.58 6.37
CA GLU A 191 15.81 -6.92 5.78
C GLU A 191 14.54 -7.22 4.96
N ASN A 192 13.37 -6.82 5.46
CA ASN A 192 12.14 -7.05 4.71
C ASN A 192 12.04 -6.19 3.44
N PHE A 193 12.53 -4.94 3.42
CA PHE A 193 12.56 -4.13 2.19
C PHE A 193 13.45 -4.76 1.11
N ASP A 194 14.58 -5.38 1.49
CA ASP A 194 15.46 -6.10 0.55
C ASP A 194 14.84 -7.40 0.01
N HIS A 195 13.89 -7.98 0.75
CA HIS A 195 13.26 -9.28 0.46
C HIS A 195 11.73 -9.21 0.28
N TYR A 196 11.22 -8.03 -0.07
CA TYR A 196 9.78 -7.74 -0.09
C TYR A 196 8.99 -8.67 -1.01
N ILE A 197 8.00 -9.38 -0.47
CA ILE A 197 7.17 -10.32 -1.23
C ILE A 197 5.94 -9.59 -1.77
N PRO A 198 5.77 -9.47 -3.10
CA PRO A 198 4.59 -8.84 -3.67
C PRO A 198 3.36 -9.76 -3.58
N ILE A 199 2.16 -9.18 -3.49
CA ILE A 199 0.88 -9.90 -3.42
C ILE A 199 0.68 -10.92 -4.57
N SER A 200 1.20 -10.60 -5.76
CA SER A 200 1.15 -11.49 -6.94
C SER A 200 1.93 -12.80 -6.78
N VAL A 201 2.85 -12.86 -5.81
CA VAL A 201 3.58 -14.08 -5.44
C VAL A 201 2.74 -14.92 -4.48
N SER A 202 2.31 -14.36 -3.35
CA SER A 202 1.44 -14.97 -2.35
C SER A 202 0.78 -13.89 -1.49
N ASP A 203 -0.56 -13.83 -1.47
CA ASP A 203 -1.31 -12.90 -0.61
C ASP A 203 -1.09 -13.17 0.88
N GLU A 204 -1.02 -14.45 1.27
CA GLU A 204 -0.74 -14.82 2.66
C GLU A 204 0.62 -14.33 3.14
N LEU A 205 1.68 -14.58 2.37
CA LEU A 205 3.03 -14.17 2.75
C LEU A 205 3.23 -12.67 2.61
N TYR A 206 2.55 -12.04 1.65
CA TYR A 206 2.48 -10.59 1.54
C TYR A 206 1.95 -9.98 2.85
N ARG A 207 0.83 -10.48 3.39
CA ARG A 207 0.26 -9.94 4.64
C ARG A 207 1.06 -10.28 5.89
N LYS A 208 1.80 -11.40 5.88
CA LYS A 208 2.63 -11.84 7.01
C LYS A 208 3.97 -11.12 7.11
N GLN A 209 4.48 -10.52 6.03
CA GLN A 209 5.81 -9.92 6.06
C GLN A 209 5.86 -8.71 7.02
N PRO A 210 6.98 -8.47 7.71
CA PRO A 210 7.06 -7.49 8.79
C PRO A 210 6.53 -6.09 8.48
N VAL A 211 6.88 -5.50 7.33
CA VAL A 211 6.46 -4.13 6.99
C VAL A 211 4.95 -4.05 6.75
N GLU A 212 4.35 -5.06 6.12
CA GLU A 212 2.91 -5.14 5.86
C GLU A 212 2.13 -5.50 7.12
N SER A 213 2.60 -6.48 7.90
CA SER A 213 1.96 -6.88 9.15
C SER A 213 1.91 -5.69 10.12
N ASP A 214 2.97 -4.89 10.19
CA ASP A 214 3.01 -3.65 10.97
C ASP A 214 2.07 -2.58 10.40
N ALA A 215 2.01 -2.39 9.07
CA ALA A 215 1.12 -1.43 8.44
C ALA A 215 -0.37 -1.79 8.60
N PHE A 216 -0.76 -3.05 8.37
CA PHE A 216 -2.11 -3.54 8.66
C PHE A 216 -2.42 -3.45 10.16
N GLY A 217 -1.47 -3.80 11.02
CA GLY A 217 -1.61 -3.61 12.46
C GLY A 217 -1.90 -2.16 12.83
N PHE A 218 -1.16 -1.21 12.24
CA PHE A 218 -1.35 0.22 12.43
C PHE A 218 -2.78 0.64 12.01
N GLU A 219 -3.26 0.17 10.86
CA GLU A 219 -4.63 0.42 10.43
C GLU A 219 -5.69 -0.05 11.43
N THR A 220 -5.50 -1.21 12.08
CA THR A 220 -6.48 -1.73 13.06
C THR A 220 -6.65 -0.78 14.26
N ILE A 221 -5.62 0.01 14.60
CA ILE A 221 -5.70 1.05 15.64
C ILE A 221 -6.56 2.22 15.14
N LEU A 222 -6.33 2.67 13.90
CA LEU A 222 -7.07 3.75 13.24
C LEU A 222 -8.56 3.40 13.12
N LYS A 223 -8.86 2.18 12.67
CA LYS A 223 -10.21 1.60 12.58
C LYS A 223 -10.87 1.39 13.95
N GLY A 224 -10.09 1.40 15.03
CA GLY A 224 -10.57 1.20 16.39
C GLY A 224 -10.86 -0.25 16.76
N GLU A 225 -10.39 -1.20 15.95
CA GLU A 225 -10.47 -2.65 16.18
C GLU A 225 -9.52 -3.10 17.29
N ARG A 226 -8.41 -2.36 17.47
CA ARG A 226 -7.50 -2.49 18.61
C ARG A 226 -7.42 -1.19 19.41
N GLN A 227 -7.35 -1.32 20.73
CA GLN A 227 -7.23 -0.21 21.65
C GLN A 227 -5.89 -0.29 22.38
N PHE A 228 -5.18 0.84 22.39
CA PHE A 228 -3.91 1.00 23.08
C PHE A 228 -3.95 2.28 23.90
N GLU A 229 -3.35 2.25 25.08
CA GLU A 229 -3.17 3.42 25.93
C GLU A 229 -1.67 3.75 26.00
N ILE A 230 -1.35 5.05 25.94
CA ILE A 230 0.03 5.51 26.16
C ILE A 230 0.26 5.49 27.68
N ILE A 231 0.94 4.45 28.17
CA ILE A 231 1.48 4.41 29.54
C ILE A 231 2.75 5.26 29.62
#